data_AF-A0A1W5CTG4-F1
#
_entry.id   AF-A0A1W5CTG4-F1
#
_cell.length_a   1.000
_cell.length_b   1.000
_cell.length_c   1.000
_cell.angle_alpha   90.00
_cell.angle_beta   90.00
_cell.angle_gamma   90.00
#
_symmetry.space_group_name_H-M   'P 1'
#
loop_
_entity.id
_entity.type
_entity.pdbx_description
1 polymer ?
#
loop_
_entity_poly.entity_id
_entity_poly.type
_entity_poly.pdbx_seq_one_letter_code
_entity_poly.pdbx_strand_id
1 'polypeptide(L)'
;MSTMFKILVAFAIGIVLSNLALFVLSKSQRQSLFTWISTSPRGRRASTAKTPPRSLSPETKVPNNGPAPVAYNDIFPPSSREALAKAAATLPPAQRGKLKGLEVSQVEFKKNIIPWAANYQECGPSTYTPMEISIEEVKALADFPDYAELSGVPLPEEYEEFDMEKAKPRPYRPFRWAYHQTMSLTRLETNWWLEVESDYRTRIAQRQNLYAEHGKQVLDYLPGSELACKELMEMALQFLCARYPRYFSLSHDSSTGHVFHNRILTTDTVINSVHPLHVLLNNIPEDFAVMLRNPDDGYYYFRAGVLCSSIGWNVHTKLGLQLKEIHAPIPDYKEKMEFSMDRYVPFLVNP
;
A
#
# COMPACT_ATOMS: atom_id res chain seq x y z
N MET A 1 -57.29 -8.67 41.75
CA MET A 1 -55.91 -8.86 41.25
C MET A 1 -56.00 -9.45 39.84
N SER A 2 -55.62 -8.65 38.83
CA SER A 2 -55.80 -8.96 37.40
C SER A 2 -55.17 -10.30 37.01
N THR A 3 -55.83 -11.04 36.13
CA THR A 3 -55.37 -12.32 35.59
C THR A 3 -53.94 -12.22 35.02
N MET A 4 -53.58 -11.07 34.44
CA MET A 4 -52.21 -10.81 33.98
C MET A 4 -51.17 -10.79 35.09
N PHE A 5 -51.49 -10.26 36.27
CA PHE A 5 -50.54 -10.17 37.38
C PHE A 5 -50.21 -11.56 37.93
N LYS A 6 -51.21 -12.45 38.01
CA LYS A 6 -50.99 -13.85 38.42
C LYS A 6 -50.10 -14.61 37.42
N ILE A 7 -50.28 -14.35 36.12
CA ILE A 7 -49.45 -14.94 35.06
C ILE A 7 -48.01 -14.44 35.16
N LEU A 8 -47.82 -13.12 35.36
CA LEU A 8 -46.47 -12.54 35.46
C LEU A 8 -45.71 -13.07 36.68
N VAL A 9 -46.39 -13.19 37.83
CA VAL A 9 -45.81 -13.76 39.05
C VAL A 9 -45.47 -15.24 38.85
N ALA A 10 -46.33 -16.03 38.21
CA ALA A 10 -46.04 -17.43 37.90
C ALA A 10 -44.82 -17.58 36.99
N PHE A 11 -44.66 -16.69 36.00
CA PHE A 11 -43.51 -16.69 35.10
C PHE A 11 -42.21 -16.31 35.82
N ALA A 12 -42.26 -15.29 36.69
CA ALA A 12 -41.12 -14.88 37.50
C ALA A 12 -40.65 -16.00 38.45
N ILE A 13 -41.60 -16.69 39.10
CA ILE A 13 -41.29 -17.85 39.96
C ILE A 13 -40.64 -18.98 39.14
N GLY A 14 -41.13 -19.25 37.93
CA GLY A 14 -40.55 -20.26 37.03
C GLY A 14 -39.10 -19.94 36.62
N ILE A 15 -38.78 -18.66 36.38
CA ILE A 15 -37.41 -18.23 36.05
C ILE A 15 -36.50 -18.36 37.26
N VAL A 16 -36.96 -18.02 38.46
CA VAL A 16 -36.15 -18.14 39.68
C VAL A 16 -35.86 -19.61 40.00
N LEU A 17 -36.86 -20.49 39.90
CA LEU A 17 -36.68 -21.92 40.16
C LEU A 17 -35.76 -22.60 39.14
N SER A 18 -35.83 -22.20 37.86
CA SER A 18 -34.94 -22.75 36.82
C SER A 18 -33.49 -22.33 37.01
N ASN A 19 -33.24 -21.08 37.42
CA ASN A 19 -31.91 -20.61 37.76
C ASN A 19 -31.36 -21.30 39.02
N LEU A 20 -32.18 -21.48 40.06
CA LEU A 20 -31.76 -22.18 41.27
C LEU A 20 -31.38 -23.64 40.98
N ALA A 21 -32.16 -24.33 40.14
CA ALA A 21 -31.85 -25.68 39.69
C ALA A 21 -30.51 -25.74 38.92
N LEU A 22 -30.21 -24.75 38.07
CA LEU A 22 -28.92 -24.65 37.39
C LEU A 22 -27.75 -24.48 38.35
N PHE A 23 -27.93 -23.79 39.49
CA PHE A 23 -26.88 -23.65 40.50
C PHE A 23 -26.61 -24.93 41.32
N VAL A 24 -27.61 -25.80 41.48
CA VAL A 24 -27.47 -27.10 42.18
C VAL A 24 -26.79 -28.16 41.29
N LEU A 25 -26.85 -28.03 39.97
CA LEU A 25 -26.22 -28.96 39.03
C LEU A 25 -24.70 -28.82 38.99
N SER A 26 -23.99 -29.95 38.94
CA SER A 26 -22.53 -30.00 38.77
C SER A 26 -22.10 -29.49 37.38
N LYS A 27 -20.83 -29.08 37.24
CA LYS A 27 -20.29 -28.47 36.01
C LYS A 27 -20.47 -29.36 34.77
N SER A 28 -20.37 -30.69 34.96
CA SER A 28 -20.59 -31.72 33.93
C SER A 28 -22.06 -31.78 33.48
N GLN A 29 -23.01 -31.72 34.42
CA GLN A 29 -24.45 -31.80 34.11
C GLN A 29 -24.97 -30.53 33.42
N ARG A 30 -24.39 -29.36 33.72
CA ARG A 30 -24.71 -28.10 33.01
C ARG A 30 -24.30 -28.19 31.54
N GLN A 31 -23.12 -28.74 31.25
CA GLN A 31 -22.63 -28.89 29.87
C GLN A 31 -23.52 -29.82 29.05
N SER A 32 -24.00 -30.94 29.61
CA SER A 32 -24.93 -31.84 28.90
C SER A 32 -26.29 -31.20 28.58
N LEU A 33 -26.79 -30.32 29.45
CA LEU A 33 -28.02 -29.56 29.22
C LEU A 33 -27.86 -28.53 28.10
N PHE A 34 -26.74 -27.80 28.08
CA PHE A 34 -26.46 -26.85 26.99
C PHE A 34 -26.27 -27.54 25.64
N THR A 35 -25.62 -28.71 25.60
CA THR A 35 -25.52 -29.49 24.36
C THR A 35 -26.88 -29.97 23.86
N TRP A 36 -27.77 -30.41 24.76
CA TRP A 36 -29.12 -30.84 24.39
C TRP A 36 -29.99 -29.69 23.86
N ILE A 37 -29.94 -28.51 24.50
CA ILE A 37 -30.65 -27.30 24.06
C ILE A 37 -30.10 -26.81 22.71
N SER A 38 -28.81 -27.00 22.43
CA SER A 38 -28.20 -26.64 21.14
C SER A 38 -28.58 -27.58 19.98
N THR A 39 -29.15 -28.76 20.28
CA THR A 39 -29.48 -29.80 19.29
C THR A 39 -30.97 -29.91 18.93
N SER A 40 -31.81 -28.94 19.29
CA SER A 40 -33.20 -28.94 18.81
C SER A 40 -33.29 -28.42 17.35
N PRO A 41 -33.84 -29.19 16.40
CA PRO A 41 -33.88 -28.83 14.99
C PRO A 41 -35.02 -27.83 14.72
N ARG A 42 -34.80 -26.55 15.01
CA ARG A 42 -35.55 -25.47 14.35
C ARG A 42 -34.72 -24.97 13.17
N GLY A 43 -35.25 -25.24 11.98
CA GLY A 43 -34.59 -25.04 10.71
C GLY A 43 -33.90 -23.69 10.58
N ARG A 44 -32.58 -23.73 10.41
CA ARG A 44 -31.89 -22.73 9.59
C ARG A 44 -32.59 -22.76 8.23
N ARG A 45 -33.21 -21.65 7.83
CA ARG A 45 -33.48 -21.40 6.41
C ARG A 45 -32.15 -21.58 5.70
N ALA A 46 -32.05 -22.65 4.91
CA ALA A 46 -30.97 -22.78 3.96
C ALA A 46 -30.96 -21.53 3.08
N SER A 47 -29.78 -20.95 2.89
CA SER A 47 -29.58 -19.93 1.86
C SER A 47 -30.17 -20.45 0.55
N THR A 48 -31.11 -19.71 -0.04
CA THR A 48 -31.67 -20.01 -1.36
C THR A 48 -30.72 -19.65 -2.50
N ALA A 49 -29.50 -19.17 -2.18
CA ALA A 49 -28.42 -19.13 -3.15
C ALA A 49 -27.99 -20.57 -3.47
N LYS A 50 -28.62 -21.16 -4.49
CA LYS A 50 -28.09 -22.32 -5.20
C LYS A 50 -26.85 -21.89 -5.96
N THR A 51 -25.74 -21.69 -5.26
CA THR A 51 -24.43 -21.79 -5.92
C THR A 51 -24.25 -23.28 -6.23
N PRO A 52 -24.06 -23.69 -7.50
CA PRO A 52 -23.78 -25.08 -7.82
C PRO A 52 -22.55 -25.54 -7.03
N PRO A 53 -22.48 -26.82 -6.61
CA PRO A 53 -21.23 -27.36 -6.11
C PRO A 53 -20.16 -27.12 -7.19
N ARG A 54 -18.95 -26.72 -6.77
CA ARG A 54 -17.80 -26.59 -7.67
C ARG A 54 -17.78 -27.84 -8.54
N SER A 55 -18.08 -27.68 -9.84
CA SER A 55 -17.74 -28.69 -10.81
C SER A 55 -16.24 -28.91 -10.61
N LEU A 56 -15.85 -30.13 -10.25
CA LEU A 56 -14.48 -30.57 -10.44
C LEU A 56 -14.13 -30.12 -11.86
N SER A 57 -13.25 -29.13 -11.99
CA SER A 57 -12.71 -28.76 -13.28
C SER A 57 -12.24 -30.06 -13.91
N PRO A 58 -12.58 -30.35 -15.19
CA PRO A 58 -11.98 -31.49 -15.85
C PRO A 58 -10.47 -31.38 -15.61
N GLU A 59 -9.83 -32.47 -15.15
CA GLU A 59 -8.39 -32.55 -14.90
C GLU A 59 -7.68 -31.90 -16.07
N THR A 60 -7.38 -30.61 -15.92
CA THR A 60 -6.71 -29.86 -16.94
C THR A 60 -5.30 -30.33 -16.72
N LYS A 61 -4.83 -31.21 -17.62
CA LYS A 61 -3.44 -31.68 -17.63
C LYS A 61 -2.56 -30.55 -17.12
N VAL A 62 -1.99 -30.74 -15.93
CA VAL A 62 -0.94 -29.85 -15.44
C VAL A 62 0.05 -29.78 -16.61
N PRO A 63 0.26 -28.61 -17.23
CA PRO A 63 1.28 -28.51 -18.24
C PRO A 63 2.56 -28.96 -17.55
N ASN A 64 3.16 -30.06 -18.01
CA ASN A 64 4.40 -30.61 -17.47
C ASN A 64 5.62 -29.71 -17.81
N ASN A 65 5.34 -28.45 -18.12
CA ASN A 65 6.25 -27.36 -18.35
C ASN A 65 5.96 -26.31 -17.27
N GLY A 66 6.11 -26.68 -16.00
CA GLY A 66 6.44 -25.65 -15.02
C GLY A 66 7.70 -24.96 -15.56
N PRO A 67 7.68 -23.64 -15.85
CA PRO A 67 8.88 -22.99 -16.34
C PRO A 67 10.00 -23.30 -15.35
N ALA A 68 11.19 -23.64 -15.86
CA ALA A 68 12.39 -23.71 -15.03
C ALA A 68 12.46 -22.44 -14.17
N PRO A 69 12.96 -22.50 -12.93
CA PRO A 69 13.06 -21.31 -12.07
C PRO A 69 13.73 -20.19 -12.89
N VAL A 70 12.93 -19.18 -13.24
CA VAL A 70 13.40 -18.07 -14.04
C VAL A 70 14.34 -17.30 -13.13
N ALA A 71 15.61 -17.19 -13.50
CA ALA A 71 16.53 -16.33 -12.79
C ALA A 71 16.11 -14.87 -13.06
N TYR A 72 15.54 -14.20 -12.06
CA TYR A 72 15.11 -12.80 -12.17
C TYR A 72 16.26 -11.81 -11.97
N ASN A 73 17.45 -12.29 -11.58
CA ASN A 73 18.66 -11.49 -11.33
C ASN A 73 19.05 -10.57 -12.50
N ASP A 74 18.78 -10.98 -13.73
CA ASP A 74 19.08 -10.21 -14.94
C ASP A 74 17.87 -9.45 -15.51
N ILE A 75 16.70 -9.55 -14.87
CA ILE A 75 15.49 -8.85 -15.25
C ILE A 75 15.43 -7.54 -14.47
N PHE A 76 15.56 -6.43 -15.19
CA PHE A 76 15.51 -5.08 -14.65
C PHE A 76 14.27 -4.34 -15.16
N PRO A 77 13.80 -3.33 -14.41
CA PRO A 77 12.84 -2.36 -14.94
C PRO A 77 13.35 -1.70 -16.23
N PRO A 78 12.46 -1.13 -17.05
CA PRO A 78 12.87 -0.32 -18.19
C PRO A 78 13.85 0.78 -17.79
N SER A 79 14.83 1.00 -18.65
CA SER A 79 15.84 2.04 -18.48
C SER A 79 15.20 3.43 -18.48
N SER A 80 15.55 4.28 -17.51
CA SER A 80 15.06 5.66 -17.41
C SER A 80 16.00 6.68 -18.05
N ARG A 81 17.00 6.26 -18.85
CA ARG A 81 18.00 7.17 -19.46
C ARG A 81 17.38 8.26 -20.33
N GLU A 82 16.41 7.89 -21.17
CA GLU A 82 15.73 8.85 -22.05
C GLU A 82 14.92 9.87 -21.25
N ALA A 83 14.13 9.38 -20.28
CA ALA A 83 13.35 10.21 -19.37
C ALA A 83 14.25 11.15 -18.55
N LEU A 84 15.38 10.64 -18.04
CA LEU A 84 16.38 11.43 -17.33
C LEU A 84 16.94 12.55 -18.20
N ALA A 85 17.24 12.29 -19.48
CA ALA A 85 17.75 13.31 -20.39
C ALA A 85 16.71 14.41 -20.70
N LYS A 86 15.42 14.06 -20.76
CA LYS A 86 14.35 15.04 -20.91
C LYS A 86 14.16 15.87 -19.65
N ALA A 87 14.10 15.22 -18.47
CA ALA A 87 14.04 15.89 -17.18
C ALA A 87 15.26 16.80 -16.94
N ALA A 88 16.44 16.41 -17.40
CA ALA A 88 17.66 17.21 -17.35
C ALA A 88 17.60 18.53 -18.13
N ALA A 89 16.74 18.62 -19.15
CA ALA A 89 16.63 19.79 -20.01
C ALA A 89 16.08 21.01 -19.26
N THR A 90 15.31 20.79 -18.19
CA THR A 90 14.75 21.86 -17.34
C THR A 90 15.74 22.34 -16.27
N LEU A 91 16.83 21.60 -16.02
CA LEU A 91 17.80 21.92 -14.98
C LEU A 91 18.83 22.99 -15.40
N PRO A 92 19.39 23.75 -14.42
CA PRO A 92 20.48 24.68 -14.63
C PRO A 92 21.71 24.06 -15.32
N PRO A 93 22.47 24.82 -16.14
CA PRO A 93 23.61 24.29 -16.90
C PRO A 93 24.68 23.57 -16.06
N ALA A 94 24.94 24.05 -14.86
CA ALA A 94 25.93 23.45 -13.94
C ALA A 94 25.52 22.05 -13.44
N GLN A 95 24.22 21.81 -13.27
CA GLN A 95 23.68 20.49 -12.89
C GLN A 95 23.62 19.56 -14.11
N ARG A 96 23.21 20.09 -15.26
CA ARG A 96 23.14 19.35 -16.53
C ARG A 96 24.48 18.73 -16.94
N GLY A 97 25.59 19.41 -16.70
CA GLY A 97 26.94 18.90 -17.01
C GLY A 97 27.34 17.63 -16.21
N LYS A 98 26.65 17.33 -15.10
CA LYS A 98 26.86 16.11 -14.30
C LYS A 98 26.04 14.92 -14.80
N LEU A 99 25.02 15.16 -15.62
CA LEU A 99 24.18 14.14 -16.23
C LEU A 99 24.87 13.65 -17.51
N LYS A 100 25.99 12.93 -17.34
CA LYS A 100 26.86 12.51 -18.45
C LYS A 100 26.25 11.32 -19.21
N GLY A 101 25.93 11.55 -20.49
CA GLY A 101 25.81 10.54 -21.55
C GLY A 101 24.62 9.58 -21.44
N LEU A 102 23.86 9.40 -22.50
CA LEU A 102 22.74 8.44 -22.53
C LEU A 102 23.18 6.98 -22.39
N GLU A 103 24.44 6.67 -22.73
CA GLU A 103 24.95 5.30 -22.81
C GLU A 103 25.56 4.84 -21.48
N VAL A 104 24.96 3.80 -20.89
CA VAL A 104 25.51 3.11 -19.72
C VAL A 104 25.97 1.72 -20.15
N SER A 105 27.21 1.37 -19.83
CA SER A 105 27.73 0.01 -20.06
C SER A 105 26.96 -0.98 -19.19
N GLN A 106 26.29 -1.94 -19.81
CA GLN A 106 25.52 -2.98 -19.12
C GLN A 106 26.39 -3.81 -18.14
N VAL A 107 27.66 -3.99 -18.47
CA VAL A 107 28.61 -4.71 -17.61
C VAL A 107 28.94 -3.90 -16.36
N GLU A 108 29.13 -2.58 -16.51
CA GLU A 108 29.41 -1.68 -15.41
C GLU A 108 28.19 -1.49 -14.52
N PHE A 109 27.02 -1.27 -15.13
CA PHE A 109 25.74 -1.16 -14.46
C PHE A 109 25.49 -2.35 -13.54
N LYS A 110 25.52 -3.57 -14.08
CA LYS A 110 25.24 -4.80 -13.31
C LYS A 110 26.24 -5.05 -12.18
N LYS A 111 27.49 -4.58 -12.33
CA LYS A 111 28.53 -4.72 -11.31
C LYS A 111 28.37 -3.71 -10.17
N ASN A 112 27.79 -2.54 -10.45
CA ASN A 112 27.75 -1.40 -9.54
C ASN A 112 26.32 -1.01 -9.14
N ILE A 113 25.42 -1.97 -8.95
CA ILE A 113 24.07 -1.70 -8.43
C ILE A 113 24.17 -1.26 -6.95
N ILE A 114 23.28 -0.36 -6.51
CA ILE A 114 23.18 0.05 -5.10
C ILE A 114 23.06 -1.19 -4.20
N PRO A 115 23.93 -1.34 -3.18
CA PRO A 115 23.83 -2.45 -2.25
C PRO A 115 22.50 -2.43 -1.48
N TRP A 116 21.95 -3.61 -1.20
CA TRP A 116 20.58 -3.80 -0.71
C TRP A 116 20.18 -3.00 0.54
N ALA A 117 21.13 -2.79 1.46
CA ALA A 117 20.90 -2.09 2.72
C ALA A 117 21.66 -0.75 2.81
N ALA A 118 22.27 -0.30 1.71
CA ALA A 118 23.07 0.93 1.70
C ALA A 118 22.20 2.16 1.48
N ASN A 119 22.41 3.18 2.30
CA ASN A 119 21.82 4.48 2.07
C ASN A 119 22.47 5.13 0.83
N TYR A 120 21.63 5.54 -0.14
CA TYR A 120 22.08 6.15 -1.41
C TYR A 120 22.97 7.39 -1.20
N GLN A 121 22.83 8.08 -0.07
CA GLN A 121 23.63 9.26 0.26
C GLN A 121 25.12 8.92 0.46
N GLU A 122 25.39 7.71 0.98
CA GLU A 122 26.73 7.19 1.27
C GLU A 122 27.34 6.44 0.08
N CYS A 123 26.52 6.10 -0.92
CA CYS A 123 26.96 5.42 -2.13
C CYS A 123 27.87 6.29 -3.01
N GLY A 124 28.80 5.62 -3.69
CA GLY A 124 29.71 6.24 -4.65
C GLY A 124 28.98 6.79 -5.89
N PRO A 125 29.61 7.72 -6.64
CA PRO A 125 28.98 8.38 -7.78
C PRO A 125 28.62 7.43 -8.93
N SER A 126 29.42 6.38 -9.12
CA SER A 126 29.25 5.37 -10.19
C SER A 126 28.42 4.15 -9.76
N THR A 127 27.62 4.29 -8.70
CA THR A 127 26.65 3.26 -8.28
C THR A 127 25.30 3.56 -8.92
N TYR A 128 24.53 2.54 -9.30
CA TYR A 128 23.32 2.69 -10.11
C TYR A 128 22.05 2.17 -9.43
N THR A 129 20.94 2.88 -9.64
CA THR A 129 19.59 2.37 -9.38
C THR A 129 19.23 1.28 -10.39
N PRO A 130 18.23 0.41 -10.11
CA PRO A 130 17.76 -0.60 -11.05
C PRO A 130 17.25 -0.06 -12.41
N MET A 131 17.06 1.26 -12.55
CA MET A 131 16.62 1.94 -13.78
C MET A 131 17.76 2.64 -14.52
N GLU A 132 19.01 2.26 -14.25
CA GLU A 132 20.22 2.80 -14.89
C GLU A 132 20.49 4.30 -14.62
N ILE A 133 20.01 4.81 -13.48
CA ILE A 133 20.34 6.16 -13.02
C ILE A 133 21.47 6.04 -11.99
N SER A 134 22.57 6.74 -12.19
CA SER A 134 23.69 6.75 -11.24
C SER A 134 23.37 7.62 -10.02
N ILE A 135 24.02 7.34 -8.89
CA ILE A 135 23.86 8.14 -7.66
C ILE A 135 24.38 9.56 -7.83
N GLU A 136 25.38 9.80 -8.68
CA GLU A 136 25.78 11.17 -9.04
C GLU A 136 24.63 11.92 -9.72
N GLU A 137 23.91 11.26 -10.62
CA GLU A 137 22.76 11.84 -11.32
C GLU A 137 21.56 12.05 -10.40
N VAL A 138 21.26 11.08 -9.52
CA VAL A 138 20.24 11.25 -8.47
C VAL A 138 20.55 12.46 -7.60
N LYS A 139 21.82 12.64 -7.19
CA LYS A 139 22.25 13.82 -6.41
C LYS A 139 22.21 15.11 -7.23
N ALA A 140 22.41 15.04 -8.55
CA ALA A 140 22.36 16.20 -9.44
C ALA A 140 20.92 16.68 -9.74
N LEU A 141 19.95 15.75 -9.75
CA LEU A 141 18.51 16.06 -9.87
C LEU A 141 17.96 16.89 -8.70
N ALA A 142 18.64 16.84 -7.54
CA ALA A 142 18.24 17.51 -6.30
C ALA A 142 16.85 17.09 -5.78
N ASP A 143 16.22 17.93 -4.96
CA ASP A 143 14.90 17.67 -4.39
C ASP A 143 13.80 18.15 -5.34
N PHE A 144 12.70 17.39 -5.39
CA PHE A 144 11.56 17.67 -6.25
C PHE A 144 11.91 17.82 -7.75
N PRO A 145 12.64 16.86 -8.36
CA PRO A 145 12.83 16.85 -9.81
C PRO A 145 11.50 16.69 -10.56
N ASP A 146 11.55 16.82 -11.88
CA ASP A 146 10.40 16.58 -12.75
C ASP A 146 10.05 15.08 -12.79
N TYR A 147 9.33 14.61 -11.77
CA TYR A 147 8.91 13.22 -11.66
C TYR A 147 7.90 12.84 -12.74
N ALA A 148 7.18 13.79 -13.32
CA ALA A 148 6.26 13.49 -14.40
C ALA A 148 7.00 13.05 -15.66
N GLU A 149 8.09 13.74 -15.99
CA GLU A 149 8.96 13.34 -17.09
C GLU A 149 9.72 12.04 -16.75
N LEU A 150 10.26 11.92 -15.53
CA LEU A 150 11.04 10.72 -15.12
C LEU A 150 10.20 9.43 -15.11
N SER A 151 8.94 9.51 -14.68
CA SER A 151 8.04 8.35 -14.56
C SER A 151 7.21 8.08 -15.81
N GLY A 152 7.09 9.06 -16.72
CA GLY A 152 6.17 9.03 -17.85
C GLY A 152 4.69 9.16 -17.46
N VAL A 153 4.39 9.46 -16.19
CA VAL A 153 3.04 9.73 -15.70
C VAL A 153 2.89 11.25 -15.58
N PRO A 154 2.00 11.90 -16.35
CA PRO A 154 1.86 13.36 -16.29
C PRO A 154 1.44 13.82 -14.90
N LEU A 155 1.70 15.09 -14.55
CA LEU A 155 1.08 15.70 -13.38
C LEU A 155 -0.45 15.77 -13.57
N PRO A 156 -1.23 15.73 -12.47
CA PRO A 156 -2.66 15.91 -12.56
C PRO A 156 -3.01 17.34 -12.98
N GLU A 157 -4.17 17.50 -13.61
CA GLU A 157 -4.78 18.81 -13.84
C GLU A 157 -5.31 19.38 -12.52
N GLU A 158 -5.28 20.71 -12.38
CA GLU A 158 -5.90 21.38 -11.24
C GLU A 158 -7.38 21.06 -11.14
N TYR A 159 -7.87 20.82 -9.92
CA TYR A 159 -9.30 20.67 -9.66
C TYR A 159 -9.92 22.00 -9.23
N GLU A 160 -10.18 22.89 -10.19
CA GLU A 160 -10.65 24.26 -9.94
C GLU A 160 -11.94 24.33 -9.11
N GLU A 161 -12.90 23.43 -9.38
CA GLU A 161 -14.20 23.39 -8.69
C GLU A 161 -14.16 22.63 -7.33
N PHE A 162 -12.98 22.24 -6.86
CA PHE A 162 -12.85 21.42 -5.65
C PHE A 162 -13.27 22.20 -4.38
N ASP A 163 -14.32 21.71 -3.75
CA ASP A 163 -14.82 22.16 -2.46
C ASP A 163 -14.59 21.07 -1.40
N MET A 164 -13.66 21.32 -0.48
CA MET A 164 -13.26 20.38 0.56
C MET A 164 -14.45 19.90 1.40
N GLU A 165 -15.38 20.80 1.74
CA GLU A 165 -16.53 20.47 2.60
C GLU A 165 -17.56 19.58 1.88
N LYS A 166 -17.54 19.54 0.54
CA LYS A 166 -18.47 18.75 -0.28
C LYS A 166 -17.82 17.53 -0.92
N ALA A 167 -16.50 17.41 -0.86
CA ALA A 167 -15.75 16.32 -1.47
C ALA A 167 -16.17 14.98 -0.86
N LYS A 168 -16.54 14.03 -1.72
CA LYS A 168 -17.00 12.69 -1.34
C LYS A 168 -16.09 11.64 -1.95
N PRO A 169 -15.94 10.48 -1.29
CA PRO A 169 -15.19 9.36 -1.82
C PRO A 169 -15.77 8.91 -3.16
N ARG A 170 -14.91 8.55 -4.10
CA ARG A 170 -15.36 7.89 -5.33
C ARG A 170 -16.03 6.56 -5.01
N PRO A 171 -17.19 6.24 -5.61
CA PRO A 171 -17.85 4.97 -5.38
C PRO A 171 -16.98 3.78 -5.82
N TYR A 172 -16.50 3.00 -4.86
CA TYR A 172 -15.77 1.76 -5.13
C TYR A 172 -16.74 0.57 -5.32
N ARG A 173 -16.79 0.00 -6.53
CA ARG A 173 -17.67 -1.13 -6.88
C ARG A 173 -16.86 -2.29 -7.49
N PRO A 174 -16.11 -3.04 -6.67
CA PRO A 174 -15.20 -4.08 -7.16
C PRO A 174 -15.89 -5.39 -7.56
N PHE A 175 -17.18 -5.55 -7.25
CA PHE A 175 -17.88 -6.82 -7.45
C PHE A 175 -18.19 -7.08 -8.93
N ARG A 176 -17.63 -8.18 -9.45
CA ARG A 176 -17.98 -8.75 -10.76
C ARG A 176 -18.80 -10.02 -10.55
N TRP A 177 -19.83 -10.23 -11.35
CA TRP A 177 -20.74 -11.38 -11.26
C TRP A 177 -20.06 -12.71 -11.64
N ALA A 178 -18.97 -12.66 -12.42
CA ALA A 178 -18.08 -13.78 -12.65
C ALA A 178 -16.79 -13.60 -11.83
N TYR A 179 -16.46 -14.60 -11.01
CA TYR A 179 -15.24 -14.59 -10.20
C TYR A 179 -14.06 -15.14 -11.01
N HIS A 180 -13.17 -14.25 -11.42
CA HIS A 180 -11.86 -14.58 -11.98
C HIS A 180 -10.79 -13.96 -11.10
N GLN A 181 -9.94 -14.78 -10.50
CA GLN A 181 -8.74 -14.29 -9.84
C GLN A 181 -7.78 -13.79 -10.92
N THR A 182 -7.63 -12.48 -10.97
CA THR A 182 -6.67 -11.78 -11.83
C THR A 182 -5.95 -10.77 -10.96
N MET A 183 -4.83 -10.21 -11.44
CA MET A 183 -4.11 -9.17 -10.69
C MET A 183 -4.98 -7.91 -10.50
N SER A 184 -6.07 -7.79 -11.29
CA SER A 184 -7.04 -6.70 -11.22
C SER A 184 -6.40 -5.32 -11.35
N LEU A 185 -5.35 -5.24 -12.16
CA LEU A 185 -4.63 -4.00 -12.43
C LEU A 185 -5.41 -3.18 -13.46
N THR A 186 -5.45 -1.88 -13.22
CA THR A 186 -5.99 -0.88 -14.15
C THR A 186 -4.95 0.22 -14.31
N ARG A 187 -4.93 0.86 -15.47
CA ARG A 187 -4.09 2.05 -15.67
C ARG A 187 -4.46 3.09 -14.61
N LEU A 188 -3.44 3.70 -14.01
CA LEU A 188 -3.65 4.80 -13.07
C LEU A 188 -4.35 5.97 -13.80
N GLU A 189 -5.47 6.40 -13.25
CA GLU A 189 -6.10 7.66 -13.65
C GLU A 189 -5.35 8.78 -12.93
N THR A 190 -4.48 9.49 -13.67
CA THR A 190 -3.58 10.49 -13.09
C THR A 190 -4.30 11.46 -12.16
N ASN A 191 -5.41 12.08 -12.59
CA ASN A 191 -6.16 13.07 -11.78
C ASN A 191 -6.73 12.55 -10.45
N TRP A 192 -6.70 11.24 -10.23
CA TRP A 192 -7.34 10.56 -9.10
C TRP A 192 -6.38 9.61 -8.37
N TRP A 193 -5.08 9.92 -8.36
CA TRP A 193 -4.12 9.13 -7.60
C TRP A 193 -4.30 9.29 -6.07
N LEU A 194 -4.33 10.52 -5.57
CA LEU A 194 -4.55 10.83 -4.16
C LEU A 194 -5.83 11.66 -4.02
N GLU A 195 -6.78 11.17 -3.23
CA GLU A 195 -8.13 11.74 -3.11
C GLU A 195 -8.27 12.47 -1.77
N VAL A 196 -8.48 13.78 -1.84
CA VAL A 196 -8.81 14.59 -0.66
C VAL A 196 -10.32 14.69 -0.52
N GLU A 197 -10.83 14.29 0.66
CA GLU A 197 -12.26 14.23 0.96
C GLU A 197 -12.65 15.18 2.11
N SER A 198 -13.96 15.34 2.33
CA SER A 198 -14.50 16.14 3.43
C SER A 198 -14.13 15.65 4.82
N ASP A 199 -13.80 14.36 4.98
CA ASP A 199 -13.33 13.78 6.26
C ASP A 199 -11.81 13.90 6.47
N TYR A 200 -11.07 14.55 5.55
CA TYR A 200 -9.60 14.58 5.53
C TYR A 200 -8.97 14.94 6.89
N ARG A 201 -9.48 15.96 7.58
CA ARG A 201 -8.97 16.36 8.91
C ARG A 201 -9.08 15.23 9.92
N THR A 202 -10.25 14.59 9.96
CA THR A 202 -10.53 13.45 10.85
C THR A 202 -9.67 12.25 10.47
N ARG A 203 -9.50 11.99 9.17
CA ARG A 203 -8.68 10.89 8.65
C ARG A 203 -7.23 11.03 9.06
N ILE A 204 -6.63 12.21 8.87
CA ILE A 204 -5.23 12.45 9.26
C ILE A 204 -5.06 12.32 10.77
N ALA A 205 -5.96 12.88 11.58
CA ALA A 205 -5.91 12.73 13.04
C ALA A 205 -6.01 11.25 13.48
N GLN A 206 -6.87 10.46 12.85
CA GLN A 206 -6.95 9.01 13.11
C GLN A 206 -5.63 8.30 12.78
N ARG A 207 -5.00 8.63 11.64
CA ARG A 207 -3.71 8.04 11.24
C ARG A 207 -2.60 8.40 12.23
N GLN A 208 -2.53 9.65 12.67
CA GLN A 208 -1.59 10.10 13.70
C GLN A 208 -1.78 9.35 15.02
N ASN A 209 -3.04 9.18 15.46
CA ASN A 209 -3.34 8.46 16.69
C ASN A 209 -2.97 6.97 16.58
N LEU A 210 -3.27 6.32 15.45
CA LEU A 210 -2.88 4.94 15.20
C LEU A 210 -1.36 4.75 15.27
N TYR A 211 -0.59 5.66 14.68
CA TYR A 211 0.86 5.63 14.77
C TYR A 211 1.35 5.89 16.20
N ALA A 212 0.75 6.83 16.92
CA ALA A 212 1.11 7.08 18.32
C ALA A 212 0.87 5.85 19.22
N GLU A 213 -0.19 5.08 18.94
CA GLU A 213 -0.54 3.89 19.71
C GLU A 213 0.30 2.65 19.33
N HIS A 214 0.59 2.46 18.04
CA HIS A 214 1.13 1.20 17.53
C HIS A 214 2.51 1.31 16.86
N GLY A 215 3.02 2.53 16.65
CA GLY A 215 4.36 2.81 16.14
C GLY A 215 4.72 2.03 14.88
N LYS A 216 5.74 1.16 15.00
CA LYS A 216 6.28 0.33 13.90
C LYS A 216 5.29 -0.65 13.26
N GLN A 217 4.17 -0.92 13.91
CA GLN A 217 3.12 -1.73 13.26
C GLN A 217 2.40 -0.94 12.15
N VAL A 218 2.39 0.39 12.23
CA VAL A 218 1.73 1.30 11.27
C VAL A 218 2.72 1.87 10.26
N LEU A 219 3.91 2.27 10.71
CA LEU A 219 4.94 2.86 9.87
C LEU A 219 6.31 2.34 10.27
N ASP A 220 6.98 1.67 9.33
CA ASP A 220 8.35 1.19 9.50
C ASP A 220 9.06 1.10 8.15
N TYR A 221 10.38 1.07 8.19
CA TYR A 221 11.24 1.05 7.01
C TYR A 221 12.57 0.35 7.31
N LEU A 222 13.16 -0.27 6.29
CA LEU A 222 14.44 -0.98 6.36
C LEU A 222 15.55 -0.16 5.71
N PRO A 223 16.81 -0.27 6.18
CA PRO A 223 17.94 0.42 5.57
C PRO A 223 18.03 0.18 4.05
N GLY A 224 18.42 1.18 3.29
CA GLY A 224 18.45 1.13 1.81
C GLY A 224 17.12 1.51 1.14
N SER A 225 16.06 1.79 1.90
CA SER A 225 14.79 2.28 1.35
C SER A 225 14.69 3.80 1.27
N GLU A 226 15.72 4.54 1.66
CA GLU A 226 15.67 5.99 1.86
C GLU A 226 15.34 6.74 0.57
N LEU A 227 15.98 6.35 -0.55
CA LEU A 227 15.74 6.97 -1.85
C LEU A 227 14.29 6.78 -2.31
N ALA A 228 13.76 5.56 -2.20
CA ALA A 228 12.40 5.26 -2.62
C ALA A 228 11.35 5.93 -1.72
N CYS A 229 11.62 6.06 -0.42
CA CYS A 229 10.76 6.80 0.49
C CYS A 229 10.75 8.30 0.16
N LYS A 230 11.91 8.88 -0.17
CA LYS A 230 12.03 10.26 -0.63
C LYS A 230 11.26 10.48 -1.92
N GLU A 231 11.50 9.65 -2.93
CA GLU A 231 10.81 9.69 -4.23
C GLU A 231 9.29 9.64 -4.06
N LEU A 232 8.77 8.65 -3.32
CA LEU A 232 7.35 8.52 -3.06
C LEU A 232 6.76 9.78 -2.40
N MET A 233 7.43 10.32 -1.38
CA MET A 233 7.00 11.54 -0.71
C MET A 233 6.96 12.71 -1.69
N GLU A 234 8.04 12.96 -2.43
CA GLU A 234 8.12 14.11 -3.33
C GLU A 234 7.08 14.04 -4.43
N MET A 235 6.86 12.85 -5.03
CA MET A 235 5.79 12.63 -5.99
C MET A 235 4.41 12.92 -5.40
N ALA A 236 4.12 12.44 -4.20
CA ALA A 236 2.83 12.66 -3.54
C ALA A 236 2.59 14.14 -3.21
N LEU A 237 3.62 14.86 -2.77
CA LEU A 237 3.51 16.29 -2.47
C LEU A 237 3.36 17.14 -3.74
N GLN A 238 4.11 16.83 -4.81
CA GLN A 238 3.94 17.47 -6.11
C GLN A 238 2.53 17.23 -6.66
N PHE A 239 2.01 16.01 -6.52
CA PHE A 239 0.65 15.67 -6.90
C PHE A 239 -0.37 16.55 -6.18
N LEU A 240 -0.30 16.66 -4.84
CA LEU A 240 -1.24 17.50 -4.09
C LEU A 240 -1.14 18.98 -4.47
N CYS A 241 0.08 19.49 -4.69
CA CYS A 241 0.28 20.88 -5.10
C CYS A 241 -0.28 21.16 -6.50
N ALA A 242 -0.19 20.19 -7.42
CA ALA A 242 -0.74 20.33 -8.77
C ALA A 242 -2.27 20.17 -8.80
N ARG A 243 -2.81 19.15 -8.10
CA ARG A 243 -4.24 18.85 -8.11
C ARG A 243 -5.07 19.82 -7.26
N TYR A 244 -4.54 20.26 -6.13
CA TYR A 244 -5.24 21.04 -5.11
C TYR A 244 -4.44 22.30 -4.66
N PRO A 245 -4.01 23.18 -5.57
CA PRO A 245 -3.07 24.28 -5.29
C PRO A 245 -3.61 25.31 -4.28
N ARG A 246 -4.93 25.47 -4.19
CA ARG A 246 -5.56 26.33 -3.16
C ARG A 246 -5.28 25.86 -1.73
N TYR A 247 -5.04 24.57 -1.55
CA TYR A 247 -4.94 23.93 -0.23
C TYR A 247 -3.51 23.53 0.11
N PHE A 248 -2.72 23.16 -0.88
CA PHE A 248 -1.34 22.71 -0.70
C PHE A 248 -0.38 23.51 -1.55
N SER A 249 0.80 23.80 -1.01
CA SER A 249 1.88 24.40 -1.80
C SER A 249 3.23 24.03 -1.21
N LEU A 250 4.23 24.00 -2.08
CA LEU A 250 5.63 23.86 -1.70
C LEU A 250 6.32 25.21 -1.82
N SER A 251 7.08 25.60 -0.80
CA SER A 251 8.00 26.73 -0.87
C SER A 251 9.43 26.27 -0.60
N HIS A 252 10.40 27.12 -0.92
CA HIS A 252 11.80 26.88 -0.64
C HIS A 252 12.38 28.07 0.12
N ASP A 253 12.82 27.82 1.34
CA ASP A 253 13.53 28.78 2.17
C ASP A 253 15.04 28.50 2.14
N SER A 254 15.86 29.53 2.02
CA SER A 254 17.32 29.35 1.88
C SER A 254 17.98 28.82 3.15
N SER A 255 17.35 28.96 4.31
CA SER A 255 17.84 28.54 5.63
C SER A 255 17.30 27.19 6.07
N THR A 256 16.02 26.89 5.80
CA THR A 256 15.38 25.64 6.24
C THR A 256 15.16 24.62 5.11
N GLY A 257 15.37 25.01 3.85
CA GLY A 257 15.10 24.17 2.68
C GLY A 257 13.62 24.18 2.29
N HIS A 258 13.15 23.07 1.72
CA HIS A 258 11.76 22.94 1.27
C HIS A 258 10.77 22.86 2.44
N VAL A 259 9.71 23.68 2.35
CA VAL A 259 8.60 23.70 3.30
C VAL A 259 7.32 23.36 2.58
N PHE A 260 6.63 22.32 3.05
CA PHE A 260 5.31 21.95 2.57
C PHE A 260 4.24 22.58 3.44
N HIS A 261 3.35 23.33 2.79
CA HIS A 261 2.26 24.05 3.43
C HIS A 261 0.94 23.31 3.21
N ASN A 262 0.31 22.90 4.30
CA ASN A 262 -1.01 22.30 4.29
C ASN A 262 -2.01 23.27 4.91
N ARG A 263 -2.72 24.01 4.06
CA ARG A 263 -3.69 25.04 4.50
C ARG A 263 -4.98 24.44 5.03
N ILE A 264 -5.26 23.17 4.72
CA ILE A 264 -6.37 22.47 5.35
C ILE A 264 -6.01 22.30 6.83
N LEU A 265 -4.93 21.60 7.16
CA LEU A 265 -4.55 21.36 8.56
C LEU A 265 -3.94 22.57 9.28
N THR A 266 -3.66 23.65 8.55
CA THR A 266 -2.91 24.82 9.04
C THR A 266 -1.54 24.43 9.62
N THR A 267 -0.83 23.57 8.89
CA THR A 267 0.49 23.05 9.30
C THR A 267 1.54 23.28 8.22
N ASP A 268 2.74 23.62 8.65
CA ASP A 268 3.93 23.73 7.80
C ASP A 268 4.94 22.65 8.19
N THR A 269 5.43 21.90 7.20
CA THR A 269 6.39 20.81 7.41
C THR A 269 7.70 21.14 6.70
N VAL A 270 8.78 21.28 7.46
CA VAL A 270 10.14 21.39 6.91
C VAL A 270 10.58 19.99 6.47
N ILE A 271 10.59 19.74 5.16
CA ILE A 271 10.73 18.40 4.58
C ILE A 271 12.02 17.72 5.02
N ASN A 272 13.14 18.43 4.99
CA ASN A 272 14.45 17.88 5.31
C ASN A 272 14.65 17.54 6.80
N SER A 273 13.72 17.94 7.67
CA SER A 273 13.79 17.66 9.11
C SER A 273 13.02 16.42 9.56
N VAL A 274 12.22 15.83 8.67
CA VAL A 274 11.30 14.73 8.98
C VAL A 274 11.52 13.58 8.00
N HIS A 275 11.47 12.34 8.49
CA HIS A 275 11.57 11.17 7.60
C HIS A 275 10.40 11.17 6.58
N PRO A 276 10.64 10.85 5.29
CA PRO A 276 9.62 10.99 4.25
C PRO A 276 8.28 10.30 4.53
N LEU A 277 8.30 9.09 5.08
CA LEU A 277 7.06 8.38 5.44
C LEU A 277 6.25 9.07 6.54
N HIS A 278 6.89 9.82 7.44
CA HIS A 278 6.18 10.60 8.45
C HIS A 278 5.52 11.83 7.82
N VAL A 279 6.12 12.44 6.80
CA VAL A 279 5.47 13.49 6.03
C VAL A 279 4.20 12.96 5.36
N LEU A 280 4.28 11.76 4.76
CA LEU A 280 3.13 11.07 4.18
C LEU A 280 2.05 10.76 5.22
N LEU A 281 2.41 10.18 6.36
CA LEU A 281 1.48 9.87 7.46
C LEU A 281 0.64 11.10 7.87
N ASN A 282 1.29 12.26 7.94
CA ASN A 282 0.71 13.51 8.44
C ASN A 282 -0.07 14.32 7.39
N ASN A 283 0.04 13.99 6.09
CA ASN A 283 -0.54 14.81 5.03
C ASN A 283 -1.37 14.02 4.01
N ILE A 284 -1.15 12.71 3.88
CA ILE A 284 -1.75 11.90 2.82
C ILE A 284 -2.65 10.82 3.45
N PRO A 285 -3.95 10.76 3.11
CA PRO A 285 -4.90 9.83 3.72
C PRO A 285 -4.73 8.38 3.24
N GLU A 286 -4.05 8.15 2.12
CA GLU A 286 -3.78 6.84 1.52
C GLU A 286 -2.68 6.05 2.24
N ASP A 287 -2.70 4.74 2.05
CA ASP A 287 -1.72 3.80 2.56
C ASP A 287 -0.67 3.47 1.49
N PHE A 288 0.60 3.40 1.88
CA PHE A 288 1.71 3.13 0.95
C PHE A 288 2.53 1.93 1.39
N ALA A 289 2.80 1.04 0.44
CA ALA A 289 3.76 -0.05 0.58
C ALA A 289 4.84 0.06 -0.51
N VAL A 290 6.09 0.26 -0.09
CA VAL A 290 7.25 0.40 -0.97
C VAL A 290 7.89 -0.97 -1.16
N MET A 291 7.86 -1.45 -2.41
CA MET A 291 8.48 -2.70 -2.83
C MET A 291 9.78 -2.39 -3.58
N LEU A 292 10.91 -2.97 -3.19
CA LEU A 292 12.18 -2.81 -3.89
C LEU A 292 12.68 -4.13 -4.44
N ARG A 293 13.28 -4.07 -5.62
CA ARG A 293 13.99 -5.17 -6.24
C ARG A 293 15.28 -5.46 -5.47
N ASN A 294 15.45 -6.69 -5.00
CA ASN A 294 16.69 -7.13 -4.40
C ASN A 294 17.74 -7.39 -5.52
N PRO A 295 18.95 -6.80 -5.44
CA PRO A 295 19.99 -6.99 -6.45
C PRO A 295 20.45 -8.45 -6.59
N ASP A 296 20.35 -9.26 -5.53
CA ASP A 296 20.92 -10.61 -5.49
C ASP A 296 20.05 -11.66 -6.19
N ASP A 297 18.72 -11.55 -6.09
CA ASP A 297 17.75 -12.52 -6.62
C ASP A 297 16.76 -11.93 -7.65
N GLY A 298 16.74 -10.61 -7.80
CA GLY A 298 15.85 -9.89 -8.71
C GLY A 298 14.38 -9.84 -8.30
N TYR A 299 14.01 -10.37 -7.12
CA TYR A 299 12.64 -10.33 -6.63
C TYR A 299 12.33 -9.06 -5.84
N TYR A 300 11.04 -8.76 -5.70
CA TYR A 300 10.57 -7.57 -4.98
C TYR A 300 10.21 -7.89 -3.53
N TYR A 301 10.75 -7.11 -2.61
CA TYR A 301 10.54 -7.22 -1.17
C TYR A 301 9.90 -5.96 -0.61
N PHE A 302 9.06 -6.11 0.41
CA PHE A 302 8.47 -4.98 1.11
C PHE A 302 9.49 -4.33 2.03
N ARG A 303 9.90 -3.09 1.72
CA ARG A 303 11.03 -2.42 2.40
C ARG A 303 10.64 -1.26 3.28
N ALA A 304 9.52 -0.62 3.01
CA ALA A 304 9.08 0.53 3.78
C ALA A 304 7.59 0.75 3.57
N GLY A 305 6.86 1.23 4.57
CA GLY A 305 5.46 1.55 4.37
C GLY A 305 4.83 2.34 5.49
N VAL A 306 3.68 2.93 5.17
CA VAL A 306 2.76 3.57 6.10
C VAL A 306 1.36 3.03 5.81
N LEU A 307 0.84 2.19 6.69
CA LEU A 307 -0.41 1.44 6.49
C LEU A 307 -1.31 1.59 7.72
N CYS A 308 -2.44 2.27 7.56
CA CYS A 308 -3.42 2.55 8.61
C CYS A 308 -4.75 1.79 8.42
N SER A 309 -4.98 1.21 7.25
CA SER A 309 -6.26 0.64 6.82
C SER A 309 -6.15 -0.81 6.35
N SER A 310 -5.05 -1.52 6.68
CA SER A 310 -4.85 -2.92 6.32
C SER A 310 -5.76 -3.86 7.14
N ILE A 311 -6.38 -4.83 6.45
CA ILE A 311 -7.25 -5.83 7.08
C ILE A 311 -6.47 -7.13 7.27
N GLY A 312 -6.32 -7.57 8.52
CA GLY A 312 -5.74 -8.88 8.85
C GLY A 312 -4.20 -8.94 8.82
N TRP A 313 -3.51 -7.82 8.64
CA TRP A 313 -2.07 -7.70 8.75
C TRP A 313 -1.66 -6.24 9.06
N ASN A 314 -0.39 -6.03 9.43
CA ASN A 314 0.20 -4.71 9.67
C ASN A 314 1.64 -4.66 9.12
N VAL A 315 2.28 -3.47 9.05
CA VAL A 315 3.61 -3.30 8.44
C VAL A 315 4.61 -4.30 9.02
N HIS A 316 4.70 -4.36 10.35
CA HIS A 316 5.65 -5.21 11.05
C HIS A 316 5.54 -6.70 10.66
N THR A 317 4.32 -7.21 10.45
CA THR A 317 4.12 -8.63 10.09
C THR A 317 4.59 -9.00 8.69
N LYS A 318 4.83 -8.03 7.81
CA LYS A 318 5.15 -8.26 6.39
C LYS A 318 6.45 -7.61 5.93
N LEU A 319 7.01 -6.68 6.71
CA LEU A 319 8.23 -5.97 6.37
C LEU A 319 9.38 -6.97 6.15
N GLY A 320 10.12 -6.79 5.07
CA GLY A 320 11.23 -7.66 4.67
C GLY A 320 10.83 -8.94 3.95
N LEU A 321 9.53 -9.23 3.78
CA LEU A 321 9.07 -10.39 3.02
C LEU A 321 9.06 -10.12 1.52
N GLN A 322 9.30 -11.17 0.74
CA GLN A 322 9.11 -11.17 -0.71
C GLN A 322 7.62 -11.03 -1.05
N LEU A 323 7.29 -10.45 -2.20
CA LEU A 323 5.92 -10.31 -2.70
C LEU A 323 5.08 -11.61 -2.56
N LYS A 324 5.61 -12.76 -2.98
CA LYS A 324 4.89 -14.05 -2.86
C LYS A 324 4.65 -14.49 -1.41
N GLU A 325 5.58 -14.18 -0.51
CA GLU A 325 5.49 -14.54 0.91
C GLU A 325 4.46 -13.69 1.64
N ILE A 326 4.33 -12.42 1.25
CA ILE A 326 3.26 -11.54 1.73
C ILE A 326 1.90 -12.18 1.44
N HIS A 327 1.75 -12.75 0.24
CA HIS A 327 0.54 -13.36 -0.29
C HIS A 327 0.37 -14.85 0.03
N ALA A 328 1.30 -15.49 0.74
CA ALA A 328 1.20 -16.93 1.07
C ALA A 328 -0.13 -17.35 1.71
N PRO A 329 -0.82 -16.53 2.54
CA PRO A 329 -2.13 -16.88 3.09
C PRO A 329 -3.31 -16.80 2.10
N ILE A 330 -3.11 -16.24 0.91
CA ILE A 330 -4.18 -15.97 -0.06
C ILE A 330 -4.50 -17.26 -0.85
N PRO A 331 -5.75 -17.77 -0.79
CA PRO A 331 -6.13 -18.99 -1.50
C PRO A 331 -5.88 -18.89 -3.01
N ASP A 332 -5.34 -19.97 -3.58
CA ASP A 332 -5.00 -20.12 -5.00
C ASP A 332 -3.96 -19.11 -5.54
N TYR A 333 -3.31 -18.30 -4.69
CA TYR A 333 -2.32 -17.31 -5.14
C TYR A 333 -1.13 -18.00 -5.83
N LYS A 334 -0.58 -19.02 -5.19
CA LYS A 334 0.57 -19.76 -5.71
C LYS A 334 0.27 -20.38 -7.07
N GLU A 335 -0.89 -21.00 -7.20
CA GLU A 335 -1.27 -21.76 -8.39
C GLU A 335 -1.72 -20.87 -9.55
N LYS A 336 -2.31 -19.70 -9.28
CA LYS A 336 -2.95 -18.85 -10.31
C LYS A 336 -2.32 -17.48 -10.52
N MET A 337 -1.62 -16.93 -9.53
CA MET A 337 -1.21 -15.53 -9.49
C MET A 337 0.30 -15.31 -9.43
N GLU A 338 1.03 -16.12 -8.66
CA GLU A 338 2.46 -15.92 -8.36
C GLU A 338 3.30 -15.69 -9.62
N PHE A 339 3.22 -16.61 -10.60
CA PHE A 339 3.98 -16.49 -11.85
C PHE A 339 3.65 -15.22 -12.63
N SER A 340 2.37 -14.83 -12.69
CA SER A 340 1.95 -13.62 -13.40
C SER A 340 2.44 -12.36 -12.70
N MET A 341 2.43 -12.34 -11.36
CA MET A 341 2.89 -11.19 -10.58
C MET A 341 4.40 -11.02 -10.66
N ASP A 342 5.17 -12.10 -10.42
CA ASP A 342 6.63 -12.06 -10.47
C ASP A 342 7.15 -11.63 -11.84
N ARG A 343 6.43 -12.01 -12.91
CA ARG A 343 6.74 -11.56 -14.28
C ARG A 343 6.38 -10.10 -14.54
N TYR A 344 5.27 -9.61 -14.00
CA TYR A 344 4.70 -8.31 -14.38
C TYR A 344 5.24 -7.14 -13.55
N VAL A 345 5.46 -7.33 -12.25
CA VAL A 345 5.91 -6.28 -11.32
C VAL A 345 7.18 -5.54 -11.77
N PRO A 346 8.21 -6.20 -12.31
CA PRO A 346 9.39 -5.50 -12.83
C PRO A 346 9.09 -4.48 -13.93
N PHE A 347 7.99 -4.65 -14.66
CA PHE A 347 7.60 -3.83 -15.81
C PHE A 347 6.40 -2.92 -15.53
N LEU A 348 6.04 -2.69 -14.26
CA LEU A 348 5.01 -1.72 -13.88
C LEU A 348 5.35 -0.27 -14.29
N VAL A 349 6.60 -0.02 -14.67
CA VAL A 349 7.15 1.30 -14.98
C VAL A 349 7.26 1.49 -16.49
N ASN A 350 6.12 1.41 -17.20
CA ASN A 350 5.82 2.20 -18.41
C ASN A 350 4.45 1.79 -19.00
N PRO A 351 3.63 2.75 -19.44
CA PRO A 351 2.42 2.50 -20.22
C PRO A 351 2.62 1.97 -21.64
#